data_AF-A0A1G6W9J0-F1
#
_entry.id   AF-A0A1G6W9J0-F1
#
_cell.length_a   1.000
_cell.length_b   1.000
_cell.length_c   1.000
_cell.angle_alpha   90.00
_cell.angle_beta   90.00
_cell.angle_gamma   90.00
#
_symmetry.space_group_name_H-M   'P 1'
#
loop_
_entity.id
_entity.type
_entity.pdbx_description
1 polymer ?
#
loop_
_entity_poly.entity_id
_entity_poly.type
_entity_poly.pdbx_seq_one_letter_code
_entity_poly.pdbx_strand_id
1 'polypeptide(L)'
;MTIIYFNDDFSFCFNKESIASRKIPPLFKKIMALFFLMTFAMQTFSQAVMMIDYRINRQAYAKNCVNKFRPKMHCNGHCQLMKKIQEEEQKNQQNPERKLEFKNEITLSSKSFFPELTFFTRTRSSVYCNRIIGTEIKRPRSVFHPPAA
;
A
#
# COMPACT_ATOMS: atom_id res chain seq x y z
N MET A 1 -16.42 -25.40 12.26
CA MET A 1 -15.52 -26.35 11.59
C MET A 1 -15.67 -26.08 10.11
N THR A 2 -14.74 -25.33 9.53
CA THR A 2 -14.83 -24.91 8.13
C THR A 2 -13.62 -25.48 7.43
N ILE A 3 -13.86 -26.46 6.57
CA ILE A 3 -12.82 -27.13 5.79
C ILE A 3 -12.75 -26.38 4.46
N ILE A 4 -11.61 -25.76 4.17
CA ILE A 4 -11.30 -25.22 2.85
C ILE A 4 -10.37 -26.25 2.20
N TYR A 5 -10.86 -26.95 1.18
CA TYR A 5 -10.06 -27.86 0.37
C TYR A 5 -9.25 -27.03 -0.63
N PHE A 6 -7.93 -27.10 -0.53
CA PHE A 6 -7.03 -26.67 -1.59
C PHE A 6 -6.12 -27.85 -1.92
N ASN A 7 -6.20 -28.27 -3.19
CA ASN A 7 -5.50 -29.34 -3.90
C ASN A 7 -4.44 -30.17 -3.14
N ASP A 8 -4.68 -31.47 -3.20
CA ASP A 8 -3.86 -32.64 -2.89
C ASP A 8 -2.36 -32.39 -2.65
N ASP A 9 -1.98 -32.39 -1.36
CA ASP A 9 -0.79 -33.04 -0.76
C ASP A 9 -0.30 -32.37 0.54
N PHE A 10 -0.98 -31.31 1.01
CA PHE A 10 -0.62 -30.67 2.29
C PHE A 10 -1.79 -30.55 3.25
N SER A 11 -2.09 -31.65 3.95
CA SER A 11 -2.98 -31.61 5.13
C SER A 11 -2.27 -30.91 6.29
N PHE A 12 -2.46 -29.60 6.41
CA PHE A 12 -2.03 -28.86 7.60
C PHE A 12 -3.17 -28.80 8.62
N CYS A 13 -3.15 -29.71 9.59
CA CYS A 13 -4.01 -29.64 10.77
C CYS A 13 -3.54 -28.50 11.68
N PHE A 14 -4.05 -27.28 11.48
CA PHE A 14 -3.91 -26.23 12.49
C PHE A 14 -4.83 -26.53 13.68
N ASN A 15 -4.27 -27.17 14.70
CA ASN A 15 -4.89 -27.25 16.01
C ASN A 15 -4.94 -25.83 16.63
N LYS A 16 -6.15 -25.33 16.87
CA LYS A 16 -6.47 -23.97 17.33
C LYS A 16 -5.97 -23.68 18.75
N GLU A 17 -5.47 -24.67 19.48
CA GLU A 17 -5.06 -24.53 20.88
C GLU A 17 -3.57 -24.22 21.09
N SER A 18 -2.73 -24.27 20.05
CA SER A 18 -1.28 -24.07 20.20
C SER A 18 -0.76 -22.66 19.88
N ILE A 19 -1.63 -21.70 19.53
CA ILE A 19 -1.27 -20.27 19.47
C ILE A 19 -1.35 -19.68 20.89
N ALA A 20 -0.70 -20.36 21.84
CA ALA A 20 -0.43 -19.83 23.16
C ALA A 20 0.61 -18.71 23.02
N SER A 21 0.11 -17.47 22.96
CA SER A 21 0.78 -16.19 23.14
C SER A 21 2.31 -16.23 23.39
N ARG A 22 3.10 -16.42 22.32
CA ARG A 22 4.47 -15.93 22.33
C ARG A 22 4.38 -14.41 22.23
N LYS A 23 4.49 -13.69 23.35
CA LYS A 23 4.59 -12.22 23.39
C LYS A 23 5.87 -11.81 22.67
N ILE A 24 5.78 -11.68 21.35
CA ILE A 24 6.88 -11.19 20.51
C ILE A 24 7.25 -9.79 21.00
N PRO A 25 8.50 -9.52 21.40
CA PRO A 25 8.89 -8.23 21.93
C PRO A 25 8.65 -7.14 20.87
N PRO A 26 8.24 -5.92 21.28
CA PRO A 26 7.86 -4.86 20.34
C PRO A 26 9.00 -4.48 19.39
N LEU A 27 10.26 -4.65 19.80
CA LEU A 27 11.44 -4.45 18.97
C LEU A 27 11.55 -5.47 17.83
N PHE A 28 11.25 -6.75 18.09
CA PHE A 28 11.32 -7.80 17.07
C PHE A 28 10.28 -7.57 15.97
N LYS A 29 9.07 -7.10 16.32
CA LYS A 29 8.05 -6.73 15.32
C LYS A 29 8.53 -5.62 14.39
N LYS A 30 9.22 -4.61 14.93
CA LYS A 30 9.81 -3.52 14.14
C LYS A 30 10.94 -4.00 13.24
N ILE A 31 11.83 -4.84 13.76
CA ILE A 31 12.93 -5.42 12.97
C ILE A 31 12.37 -6.27 11.81
N MET A 32 11.37 -7.11 12.08
CA MET A 32 10.72 -7.90 11.03
C MET A 32 10.07 -6.99 9.97
N ALA A 33 9.33 -5.96 10.39
CA ALA A 33 8.73 -5.01 9.46
C ALA A 33 9.79 -4.27 8.60
N LEU A 34 10.89 -3.83 9.21
CA LEU A 34 12.00 -3.20 8.50
C LEU A 34 12.68 -4.17 7.53
N PHE A 35 12.85 -5.43 7.92
CA PHE A 35 13.41 -6.47 7.05
C PHE A 35 12.54 -6.67 5.80
N PHE A 36 11.22 -6.86 5.96
CA PHE A 36 10.31 -7.00 4.83
C PHE A 36 10.31 -5.78 3.91
N LEU A 37 10.35 -4.57 4.50
CA LEU A 37 10.40 -3.33 3.75
C LEU A 37 11.71 -3.21 2.94
N MET A 38 12.84 -3.57 3.54
CA MET A 38 14.13 -3.58 2.84
C MET A 38 14.17 -4.62 1.73
N THR A 39 13.68 -5.85 1.95
CA THR A 39 13.66 -6.89 0.90
C THR A 39 12.77 -6.49 -0.28
N PHE A 40 11.61 -5.89 -0.01
CA PHE A 40 10.71 -5.41 -1.05
C PHE A 40 11.34 -4.24 -1.83
N ALA A 41 11.99 -3.30 -1.15
CA ALA A 41 12.73 -2.24 -1.79
C ALA A 41 13.88 -2.79 -2.64
N MET A 42 14.65 -3.78 -2.17
CA MET A 42 15.72 -4.39 -2.96
C MET A 42 15.23 -5.02 -4.26
N GLN A 43 14.01 -5.58 -4.28
CA GLN A 43 13.43 -6.19 -5.47
C GLN A 43 13.23 -5.18 -6.62
N THR A 44 12.97 -3.91 -6.32
CA THR A 44 12.74 -2.87 -7.35
C THR A 44 14.04 -2.38 -8.00
N PHE A 45 15.20 -2.56 -7.34
CA PHE A 45 16.49 -2.07 -7.80
C PHE A 45 17.34 -3.10 -8.57
N SER A 46 16.73 -4.16 -9.13
CA SER A 46 17.46 -5.20 -9.89
C SER A 46 18.32 -4.63 -11.03
N GLN A 47 17.82 -3.65 -11.77
CA GLN A 47 18.57 -2.96 -12.83
C GLN A 47 19.72 -2.11 -12.28
N ALA A 48 19.59 -1.55 -11.07
CA ALA A 48 20.64 -0.74 -10.45
C ALA A 48 21.85 -1.62 -10.07
N VAL A 49 21.62 -2.86 -9.64
CA VAL A 49 22.68 -3.82 -9.34
C VAL A 49 23.53 -4.11 -10.59
N MET A 50 22.91 -4.31 -11.76
CA MET A 50 23.65 -4.50 -13.02
C MET A 50 24.52 -3.28 -13.39
N MET A 51 24.02 -2.07 -13.15
CA MET A 51 24.78 -0.85 -13.43
C MET A 51 25.96 -0.68 -12.46
N ILE A 52 25.80 -1.07 -11.19
CA ILE A 52 26.88 -1.09 -10.21
C ILE A 52 27.95 -2.12 -10.62
N ASP A 53 27.55 -3.33 -11.02
CA ASP A 53 28.49 -4.34 -11.52
C ASP A 53 29.27 -3.84 -12.75
N TYR A 54 28.61 -3.17 -13.70
CA TYR A 54 29.28 -2.54 -14.83
C TYR A 54 30.33 -1.50 -14.40
N ARG A 55 30.04 -0.70 -13.37
CA ARG A 55 30.98 0.32 -12.88
C ARG A 55 32.19 -0.30 -12.20
N ILE A 56 31.99 -1.30 -11.35
CA ILE A 56 33.07 -2.00 -10.63
C ILE A 56 33.92 -2.81 -11.61
N ASN A 57 33.28 -3.56 -12.51
CA ASN A 57 33.92 -4.51 -13.42
C ASN A 57 34.05 -3.99 -14.86
N ARG A 58 34.12 -2.67 -15.07
CA ARG A 58 34.13 -2.03 -16.41
C ARG A 58 35.13 -2.65 -17.39
N GLN A 59 36.30 -3.06 -16.90
CA GLN A 59 37.34 -3.70 -17.72
C GLN A 59 36.89 -5.03 -18.31
N ALA A 60 36.14 -5.85 -17.56
CA ALA A 60 35.61 -7.13 -18.05
C ALA A 60 34.61 -6.91 -19.19
N TYR A 61 33.73 -5.90 -19.04
CA TYR A 61 32.79 -5.50 -20.09
C TYR A 61 33.49 -4.94 -21.33
N ALA A 62 34.56 -4.16 -21.15
CA ALA A 62 35.34 -3.61 -22.25
C ALA A 62 36.13 -4.69 -23.00
N LYS A 63 36.66 -5.71 -22.31
CA LYS A 63 37.37 -6.86 -22.91
C LYS A 63 36.48 -7.63 -23.89
N ASN A 64 35.21 -7.84 -23.53
CA ASN A 64 34.23 -8.56 -24.35
C ASN A 64 33.43 -7.65 -25.31
N CYS A 65 33.83 -6.39 -25.51
CA CYS A 65 33.09 -5.44 -26.33
C CYS A 65 33.17 -5.79 -27.83
N VAL A 66 32.01 -5.96 -28.49
CA VAL A 66 31.94 -6.23 -29.94
C VAL A 66 32.38 -5.03 -30.79
N ASN A 67 32.22 -3.81 -30.27
CA ASN A 67 32.56 -2.56 -30.95
C ASN A 67 34.01 -2.11 -30.71
N LYS A 68 34.92 -3.02 -30.33
CA LYS A 68 36.33 -2.70 -30.03
C LYS A 68 37.05 -2.01 -31.20
N PHE A 69 36.69 -2.36 -32.44
CA PHE A 69 37.27 -1.80 -33.66
C PHE A 69 36.65 -0.47 -34.11
N ARG A 70 35.65 0.06 -33.38
CA ARG A 70 34.99 1.35 -33.66
C ARG A 70 35.22 2.34 -32.51
N PRO A 71 36.45 2.86 -32.34
CA PRO A 71 36.80 3.73 -31.21
C PRO A 71 36.01 5.04 -31.17
N LYS A 72 35.56 5.55 -32.34
CA LYS A 72 34.72 6.75 -32.47
C LYS A 72 33.39 6.66 -31.71
N MET A 73 32.91 5.46 -31.38
CA MET A 73 31.63 5.28 -30.67
C MET A 73 31.75 5.28 -29.14
N HIS A 74 32.97 5.33 -28.58
CA HIS A 74 33.21 5.34 -27.13
C HIS A 74 32.40 4.27 -26.34
N CYS A 75 32.21 3.09 -26.92
CA CYS A 75 31.30 2.06 -26.40
C CYS A 75 31.72 1.51 -25.02
N ASN A 76 33.02 1.32 -24.76
CA ASN A 76 33.52 0.92 -23.43
C ASN A 76 32.76 -0.25 -22.74
N GLY A 77 32.26 -1.22 -23.52
CA GLY A 77 31.48 -2.35 -22.99
C GLY A 77 29.99 -2.09 -22.74
N HIS A 78 29.45 -0.92 -23.06
CA HIS A 78 28.01 -0.61 -22.95
C HIS A 78 27.13 -1.59 -23.75
N CYS A 79 27.62 -2.08 -24.89
CA CYS A 79 26.92 -3.12 -25.67
C CYS A 79 26.67 -4.42 -24.88
N GLN A 80 27.61 -4.81 -24.01
CA GLN A 80 27.49 -6.03 -23.21
C GLN A 80 26.52 -5.83 -22.05
N LEU A 81 26.52 -4.64 -21.43
CA LEU A 81 25.52 -4.28 -20.41
C LEU A 81 24.11 -4.32 -21.00
N MET A 82 23.90 -3.69 -22.16
CA MET A 82 22.60 -3.66 -22.84
C MET A 82 22.11 -5.08 -23.17
N LYS A 83 23.01 -5.94 -23.66
CA LYS A 83 22.68 -7.33 -23.96
C LYS A 83 22.20 -8.09 -22.73
N LYS A 84 22.88 -7.96 -21.58
CA LYS A 84 22.45 -8.59 -20.32
C LYS A 84 21.09 -8.11 -19.85
N ILE A 85 20.83 -6.79 -19.90
CA ILE A 85 19.53 -6.22 -19.51
C ILE A 85 18.41 -6.79 -20.39
N GLN A 86 18.62 -6.85 -21.70
CA GLN A 86 17.64 -7.42 -22.64
C GLN A 86 17.41 -8.92 -22.41
N GLU A 87 18.45 -9.69 -22.15
CA GLU A 87 18.34 -11.11 -21.82
C GLU A 87 17.53 -11.34 -20.53
N GLU A 88 17.74 -10.50 -19.51
CA GLU A 88 16.96 -10.56 -18.27
C GLU A 88 15.51 -10.13 -18.46
N GLU A 89 15.25 -9.07 -19.23
CA GLU A 89 13.90 -8.63 -19.58
C GLU A 89 13.13 -9.71 -20.35
N GLN A 90 13.78 -10.37 -21.32
CA GLN A 90 13.17 -11.47 -22.07
C GLN A 90 12.87 -12.67 -21.17
N LYS A 91 13.78 -13.03 -20.26
CA LYS A 91 13.53 -14.07 -19.25
C LYS A 91 12.39 -13.70 -18.31
N ASN A 92 12.29 -12.42 -17.93
CA ASN A 92 11.19 -11.91 -17.11
C ASN A 92 9.85 -11.97 -17.85
N GLN A 93 9.81 -11.65 -19.15
CA GLN A 93 8.61 -11.70 -19.99
C GLN A 93 8.13 -13.13 -20.29
N GLN A 94 9.06 -14.08 -20.39
CA GLN A 94 8.73 -15.50 -20.60
C GLN A 94 8.28 -16.21 -19.32
N ASN A 95 8.49 -15.62 -18.14
CA ASN A 95 7.97 -16.18 -16.90
C ASN A 95 6.45 -15.93 -16.78
N PRO A 96 5.60 -16.98 -16.82
CA PRO A 96 4.15 -16.83 -16.74
C PRO A 96 3.68 -16.16 -15.43
N GLU A 97 4.42 -16.26 -14.33
CA GLU A 97 4.06 -15.62 -13.05
C GLU A 97 4.21 -14.10 -13.09
N ARG A 98 5.19 -13.56 -13.84
CA ARG A 98 5.40 -12.10 -13.96
C ARG A 98 4.63 -11.47 -15.11
N LYS A 99 4.22 -12.25 -16.10
CA LYS A 99 3.33 -11.80 -17.18
C LYS A 99 1.94 -11.39 -16.68
N LEU A 100 1.52 -11.93 -15.52
CA LEU A 100 0.32 -11.53 -14.80
C LEU A 100 0.40 -10.08 -14.29
N GLU A 101 1.58 -9.58 -13.90
CA GLU A 101 1.73 -8.20 -13.41
C GLU A 101 1.55 -7.15 -14.53
N PHE A 102 1.95 -7.47 -15.77
CA PHE A 102 1.85 -6.52 -16.90
C PHE A 102 0.47 -6.55 -17.59
N LYS A 103 -0.27 -7.66 -17.50
CA LYS A 103 -1.64 -7.76 -18.05
C LYS A 103 -2.72 -7.37 -17.04
N ASN A 104 -2.35 -7.15 -15.78
CA ASN A 104 -3.23 -6.54 -14.79
C ASN A 104 -3.19 -5.02 -14.95
N GLU A 105 -3.66 -4.50 -16.09
CA GLU A 105 -4.38 -3.24 -16.06
C GLU A 105 -5.54 -3.48 -15.10
N ILE A 106 -5.37 -3.03 -13.87
CA ILE A 106 -6.24 -3.38 -12.77
C ILE A 106 -7.57 -2.66 -13.04
N THR A 107 -8.54 -3.39 -13.60
CA THR A 107 -9.95 -3.03 -13.49
C THR A 107 -10.34 -3.19 -12.03
N LEU A 108 -9.91 -2.25 -11.17
CA LEU A 108 -10.26 -2.12 -9.74
C LEU A 108 -11.73 -1.73 -9.52
N SER A 109 -12.62 -2.08 -10.44
CA SER A 109 -14.03 -1.74 -10.35
C SER A 109 -14.87 -3.00 -10.21
N SER A 110 -14.60 -3.78 -9.17
CA SER A 110 -15.57 -4.76 -8.66
C SER A 110 -16.44 -4.03 -7.62
N LYS A 111 -17.77 -4.10 -7.78
CA LYS A 111 -18.75 -3.44 -6.90
C LYS A 111 -18.63 -3.83 -5.41
N SER A 112 -17.82 -4.83 -5.08
CA SER A 112 -17.59 -5.36 -3.74
C SER A 112 -16.52 -4.62 -2.92
N PHE A 113 -15.81 -3.63 -3.47
CA PHE A 113 -14.73 -2.93 -2.75
C PHE A 113 -15.17 -1.70 -1.96
N PHE A 114 -16.42 -1.23 -2.12
CA PHE A 114 -16.89 -0.09 -1.33
C PHE A 114 -17.36 -0.58 0.04
N PRO A 115 -16.81 -0.07 1.15
CA PRO A 115 -17.40 -0.30 2.46
C PRO A 115 -18.79 0.33 2.45
N GLU A 116 -19.82 -0.49 2.68
CA GLU A 116 -21.16 0.01 2.92
C GLU A 116 -21.13 0.84 4.21
N LEU A 117 -21.19 2.16 4.09
CA LEU A 117 -21.26 3.05 5.23
C LEU A 117 -22.61 2.83 5.92
N THR A 118 -22.60 2.00 6.97
CA THR A 118 -23.69 1.93 7.92
C THR A 118 -23.67 3.20 8.77
N PHE A 119 -24.41 4.22 8.34
CA PHE A 119 -24.63 5.41 9.15
C PHE A 119 -25.48 5.04 10.36
N PHE A 120 -24.86 4.96 11.54
CA PHE A 120 -25.59 4.85 12.79
C PHE A 120 -26.23 6.20 13.10
N THR A 121 -27.48 6.39 12.70
CA THR A 121 -28.28 7.54 13.13
C THR A 121 -28.68 7.33 14.58
N ARG A 122 -27.89 7.87 15.51
CA ARG A 122 -28.32 8.02 16.90
C ARG A 122 -29.42 9.09 16.93
N THR A 123 -30.68 8.66 16.94
CA THR A 123 -31.81 9.54 17.26
C THR A 123 -31.66 10.00 18.71
N ARG A 124 -31.10 11.20 18.90
CA ARG A 124 -31.21 11.89 20.18
C ARG A 124 -32.65 12.39 20.29
N SER A 125 -33.48 11.68 21.05
CA SER A 125 -34.72 12.26 21.55
C SER A 125 -34.32 13.41 22.48
N SER A 126 -34.44 14.65 22.01
CA SER A 126 -34.29 15.80 22.88
C SER A 126 -35.56 15.88 23.73
N VAL A 127 -35.46 15.45 24.99
CA VAL A 127 -36.50 15.74 25.97
C VAL A 127 -36.40 17.24 26.28
N TYR A 128 -37.22 18.04 25.60
CA TYR A 128 -37.40 19.43 25.96
C TYR A 128 -38.14 19.49 27.28
N CYS A 129 -37.53 20.10 28.29
CA CYS A 129 -38.24 20.41 29.53
C CYS A 129 -39.38 21.38 29.18
N ASN A 130 -40.62 20.98 29.44
CA ASN A 130 -41.75 21.91 29.38
C ASN A 130 -41.48 23.05 30.37
N ARG A 131 -41.24 24.25 29.85
CA ARG A 131 -41.14 25.45 30.67
C ARG A 131 -42.54 25.69 31.22
N ILE A 132 -42.74 25.50 32.52
CA ILE A 132 -43.98 25.91 33.18
C ILE A 132 -44.07 27.42 32.95
N ILE A 133 -45.03 27.83 32.11
CA ILE A 133 -45.36 29.24 31.92
C ILE A 133 -45.88 29.71 33.27
N GLY A 134 -45.04 30.46 34.00
CA GLY A 134 -45.47 31.14 35.21
C GLY A 134 -46.65 32.06 34.91
N THR A 135 -47.59 32.14 35.84
CA THR A 135 -48.79 32.98 35.75
C THR A 135 -48.43 34.44 35.45
N GLU A 136 -49.27 35.12 34.66
CA GLU A 136 -49.06 36.52 34.27
C GLU A 136 -48.86 37.43 35.48
N ILE A 137 -47.68 38.06 35.56
CA ILE A 137 -47.40 39.09 36.55
C ILE A 137 -47.97 40.41 36.00
N LYS A 138 -49.09 40.88 36.55
CA LYS A 138 -49.63 42.21 36.25
C LYS A 138 -48.62 43.27 36.71
N ARG A 139 -47.88 43.86 35.75
CA ARG A 139 -47.01 45.01 36.03
C ARG A 139 -47.81 46.30 35.91
N PRO A 140 -47.68 47.26 36.86
CA PRO A 140 -48.25 48.58 36.68
C PRO A 140 -47.55 49.25 35.49
N ARG A 141 -48.30 49.54 34.43
CA ARG A 141 -47.81 50.33 33.31
C ARG A 141 -47.82 51.79 33.73
N SER A 142 -46.66 52.39 33.97
CA SER A 142 -46.54 53.85 33.86
C SER A 142 -46.74 54.17 32.38
N VAL A 143 -47.91 54.70 32.03
CA VAL A 143 -48.25 55.12 30.67
C VAL A 143 -47.24 56.18 30.27
N PHE A 144 -46.35 55.83 29.34
CA PHE A 144 -45.37 56.74 28.80
C PHE A 144 -46.09 57.68 27.83
N HIS A 145 -46.30 58.93 28.24
CA HIS A 145 -46.78 59.97 27.34
C HIS A 145 -45.56 60.70 26.78
N PRO A 146 -45.34 60.71 25.45
CA PRO A 146 -44.30 61.54 24.87
C PRO A 146 -44.65 63.04 25.04
N PRO A 147 -43.65 63.93 25.15
CA PRO A 147 -43.88 65.36 25.28
C PRO A 147 -44.59 65.91 24.03
N ALA A 148 -45.69 66.63 24.25
CA ALA A 148 -46.39 67.35 23.19
C ALA A 148 -45.57 68.59 22.79
N ALA A 149 -45.33 68.74 21.50
CA ALA A 149 -44.78 69.94 20.87
C ALA A 149 -45.91 70.73 20.21
#